data_AF-A0A6J3BYR1-F1
#
_entry.id   AF-A0A6J3BYR1-F1
#
_cell.length_a   1.000
_cell.length_b   1.000
_cell.length_c   1.000
_cell.angle_alpha   90.00
_cell.angle_beta   90.00
_cell.angle_gamma   90.00
#
_symmetry.space_group_name_H-M   'P 1'
#
loop_
_entity.id
_entity.type
_entity.pdbx_description
1 polymer ?
#
loop_
_entity_poly.entity_id
_entity_poly.type
_entity_poly.pdbx_seq_one_letter_code
_entity_poly.pdbx_strand_id
1 'polypeptide(L)'
;MFFSVTINVVCTLLTPVMAQAHYAAVVVMRVGEGIGGGVTFPAMHVLLSKWAPPAERSVMSALVYAGTSLGTVISILTAGVLTANVGWESVFYVMGGLSCIWCVLWILLVQDTPQQQSLISAEERQMIVTSLGGKEGGHAQKKLPVPWRAVLKSPAFLSILVAHACSNWGWYMLLIELPFYMQQHT
;
A
#
# COMPACT_ATOMS: atom_id res chain seq x y z
N MET A 1 -5.77 -6.30 -2.18
CA MET A 1 -4.88 -5.25 -2.70
C MET A 1 -5.43 -4.67 -4.00
N PHE A 2 -5.68 -5.49 -5.03
CA PHE A 2 -6.31 -5.07 -6.30
C PHE A 2 -7.49 -4.10 -6.12
N PHE A 3 -8.57 -4.51 -5.44
CA PHE A 3 -9.74 -3.65 -5.24
C PHE A 3 -9.44 -2.30 -4.57
N SER A 4 -8.49 -2.25 -3.64
CA SER A 4 -8.18 -1.01 -2.92
C SER A 4 -7.41 -0.03 -3.82
N VAL A 5 -6.55 -0.55 -4.72
CA VAL A 5 -5.90 0.27 -5.76
C VAL A 5 -6.90 0.67 -6.84
N THR A 6 -7.83 -0.21 -7.25
CA THR A 6 -8.88 0.15 -8.23
C THR A 6 -9.76 1.29 -7.73
N ILE A 7 -10.16 1.28 -6.45
CA ILE A 7 -10.91 2.39 -5.84
C ILE A 7 -10.09 3.69 -5.91
N ASN A 8 -8.81 3.65 -5.53
CA ASN A 8 -7.92 4.81 -5.62
C ASN A 8 -7.79 5.34 -7.05
N VAL A 9 -7.63 4.45 -8.03
CA VAL A 9 -7.50 4.82 -9.45
C VAL A 9 -8.73 5.56 -9.93
N VAL A 10 -9.92 5.02 -9.65
CA VAL A 10 -11.19 5.63 -10.05
C VAL A 10 -11.35 7.01 -9.40
N CYS A 11 -11.12 7.13 -8.10
CA CYS A 11 -11.22 8.41 -7.40
C CYS A 11 -10.18 9.43 -7.89
N THR A 12 -8.94 8.99 -8.11
CA THR A 12 -7.86 9.85 -8.64
C THR A 12 -8.22 10.40 -10.02
N LEU A 13 -8.64 9.54 -10.95
CA LEU A 13 -8.96 9.95 -12.32
C LEU A 13 -10.21 10.84 -12.40
N LEU A 14 -11.18 10.65 -11.51
CA LEU A 14 -12.39 11.47 -11.47
C LEU A 14 -12.18 12.81 -10.75
N THR A 15 -11.14 12.95 -9.92
CA THR A 15 -10.92 14.15 -9.11
C THR A 15 -10.88 15.46 -9.92
N PRO A 16 -10.17 15.57 -11.06
CA PRO A 16 -10.19 16.78 -11.87
C PRO A 16 -11.58 17.17 -12.38
N VAL A 17 -12.36 16.19 -12.83
CA VAL A 17 -13.74 16.42 -13.32
C VAL A 17 -14.67 16.85 -12.19
N MET A 18 -14.54 16.22 -11.02
CA MET A 18 -15.34 16.54 -9.84
C MET A 18 -14.99 17.91 -9.25
N ALA A 19 -13.74 18.35 -9.40
CA ALA A 19 -13.30 19.68 -8.97
C ALA A 19 -13.99 20.82 -9.75
N GLN A 20 -14.30 20.60 -11.03
CA GLN A 20 -15.05 21.56 -11.84
C GLN A 20 -16.53 21.63 -11.46
N ALA A 21 -17.08 20.54 -10.89
CA ALA A 21 -18.47 20.48 -10.49
C ALA A 21 -18.73 21.17 -9.15
N HIS A 22 -18.08 20.70 -8.07
CA HIS A 22 -18.28 21.25 -6.73
C HIS A 22 -17.21 20.75 -5.74
N TYR A 23 -16.79 21.58 -4.77
CA TYR A 23 -15.79 21.19 -3.77
C TYR A 23 -16.20 19.93 -2.97
N ALA A 24 -17.49 19.78 -2.66
CA ALA A 24 -18.01 18.61 -1.96
C ALA A 24 -17.77 17.31 -2.74
N ALA A 25 -17.80 17.34 -4.08
CA ALA A 25 -17.51 16.18 -4.89
C ALA A 25 -16.03 15.75 -4.78
N VAL A 26 -15.11 16.72 -4.68
CA VAL A 26 -13.69 16.45 -4.39
C VAL A 26 -13.51 15.84 -2.99
N VAL A 27 -14.24 16.33 -1.99
CA VAL A 27 -14.21 15.73 -0.64
C VAL A 27 -14.63 14.27 -0.69
N VAL A 28 -15.68 13.93 -1.45
CA VAL A 28 -16.12 12.55 -1.64
C VAL A 28 -15.03 11.70 -2.30
N MET A 29 -14.35 12.22 -3.34
CA MET A 29 -13.23 11.50 -3.98
C MET A 29 -12.10 11.25 -2.98
N ARG A 30 -11.76 12.23 -2.14
CA ARG A 30 -10.72 12.11 -1.10
C ARG A 30 -11.06 11.08 -0.04
N VAL A 31 -12.34 11.00 0.37
CA VAL A 31 -12.80 9.94 1.26
C VAL A 31 -12.65 8.56 0.60
N GLY A 32 -12.99 8.45 -0.68
CA GLY A 32 -12.80 7.22 -1.47
C GLY A 32 -11.34 6.78 -1.56
N GLU A 33 -10.43 7.71 -1.87
CA GLU A 33 -8.97 7.48 -1.86
C GLU A 33 -8.51 7.01 -0.47
N GLY A 34 -8.99 7.64 0.59
CA GLY A 34 -8.68 7.23 1.97
C GLY A 34 -9.12 5.79 2.29
N ILE A 35 -10.32 5.40 1.87
CA ILE A 35 -10.83 4.03 2.05
C ILE A 35 -9.96 3.03 1.29
N GLY A 36 -9.66 3.30 0.01
CA GLY A 36 -8.81 2.43 -0.79
C GLY A 36 -7.38 2.34 -0.23
N GLY A 37 -6.82 3.47 0.21
CA GLY A 37 -5.46 3.55 0.72
C GLY A 37 -5.28 2.85 2.06
N GLY A 38 -6.28 2.94 2.94
CA GLY A 38 -6.23 2.35 4.28
C GLY A 38 -6.14 0.81 4.28
N VAL A 39 -6.65 0.15 3.25
CA VAL A 39 -6.65 -1.32 3.15
C VAL A 39 -5.37 -1.86 2.49
N THR A 40 -4.56 -1.01 1.86
CA THR A 40 -3.38 -1.43 1.09
C THR A 40 -2.32 -2.12 1.94
N PHE A 41 -1.89 -1.51 3.06
CA PHE A 41 -0.85 -2.07 3.92
C PHE A 41 -1.26 -3.37 4.62
N PRO A 42 -2.48 -3.51 5.20
CA PRO A 42 -2.94 -4.80 5.72
C PRO A 42 -2.99 -5.88 4.64
N ALA A 43 -3.52 -5.57 3.45
CA ALA A 43 -3.60 -6.53 2.35
C ALA A 43 -2.20 -6.98 1.88
N MET A 44 -1.24 -6.06 1.85
CA MET A 44 0.15 -6.35 1.54
C MET A 44 0.78 -7.31 2.56
N HIS A 45 0.58 -7.09 3.87
CA HIS A 45 1.07 -8.02 4.89
C HIS A 45 0.43 -9.41 4.79
N VAL A 46 -0.86 -9.48 4.45
CA VAL A 46 -1.52 -10.78 4.18
C VAL A 46 -0.87 -11.47 2.99
N LEU A 47 -0.59 -10.76 1.90
CA LEU A 47 0.08 -11.34 0.73
C LEU A 47 1.49 -11.83 1.07
N LEU A 48 2.31 -11.00 1.73
CA LEU A 48 3.64 -11.39 2.20
C LEU A 48 3.60 -12.59 3.13
N SER A 49 2.58 -12.72 3.99
CA SER A 49 2.45 -13.87 4.90
C SER A 49 2.26 -15.20 4.18
N LYS A 50 1.71 -15.18 2.96
CA LYS A 50 1.45 -16.36 2.12
C LYS A 50 2.56 -16.68 1.12
N TRP A 51 3.37 -15.69 0.77
CA TRP A 51 4.37 -15.79 -0.30
C TRP A 51 5.80 -15.75 0.20
N ALA A 52 6.08 -15.02 1.29
CA ALA A 52 7.42 -14.87 1.80
C ALA A 52 7.77 -15.96 2.82
N PRO A 53 8.81 -16.78 2.57
CA PRO A 53 9.38 -17.67 3.58
C PRO A 53 9.74 -16.89 4.85
N PRO A 54 9.59 -17.48 6.06
CA PRO A 54 9.83 -16.76 7.32
C PRO A 54 11.22 -16.11 7.42
N ALA A 55 12.25 -16.75 6.87
CA ALA A 55 13.62 -16.24 6.87
C ALA A 55 13.82 -14.98 6.01
N GLU A 56 13.06 -14.85 4.92
CA GLU A 56 13.22 -13.78 3.92
C GLU A 56 12.17 -12.67 4.05
N ARG A 57 11.12 -12.91 4.85
CA ARG A 57 9.97 -12.01 5.00
C ARG A 57 10.35 -10.58 5.37
N SER A 58 11.33 -10.40 6.24
CA SER A 58 11.79 -9.07 6.64
C SER A 58 12.45 -8.32 5.49
N VAL A 59 13.27 -9.01 4.68
CA VAL A 59 13.95 -8.43 3.50
C VAL A 59 12.93 -8.06 2.43
N MET A 60 12.00 -8.97 2.13
CA MET A 60 10.91 -8.70 1.17
C MET A 60 10.05 -7.52 1.62
N SER A 61 9.71 -7.44 2.91
CA SER A 61 8.96 -6.31 3.46
C SER A 61 9.74 -5.01 3.30
N ALA A 62 11.04 -5.00 3.63
CA ALA A 62 11.90 -3.82 3.49
C ALA A 62 11.98 -3.32 2.04
N LEU A 63 12.10 -4.23 1.07
CA LEU A 63 12.07 -3.89 -0.36
C LEU A 63 10.76 -3.19 -0.75
N VAL A 64 9.63 -3.72 -0.29
CA VAL A 64 8.31 -3.13 -0.59
C VAL A 64 8.14 -1.75 0.03
N TYR A 65 8.58 -1.55 1.28
CA TYR A 65 8.56 -0.23 1.92
C TYR A 65 9.52 0.76 1.26
N ALA A 66 10.71 0.32 0.83
CA ALA A 66 11.62 1.16 0.07
C ALA A 66 10.98 1.65 -1.24
N GLY A 67 10.21 0.79 -1.92
CA GLY A 67 9.42 1.17 -3.09
C GLY A 67 8.40 2.28 -2.81
N THR A 68 7.81 2.30 -1.61
CA THR A 68 6.87 3.36 -1.21
C THR A 68 7.57 4.72 -1.09
N SER A 69 8.74 4.75 -0.45
CA SER A 69 9.55 5.97 -0.33
C SER A 69 10.03 6.47 -1.69
N LEU A 70 10.52 5.56 -2.54
CA LEU A 70 10.98 5.90 -3.89
C LEU A 70 9.83 6.42 -4.76
N GLY A 71 8.69 5.75 -4.75
CA GLY A 71 7.49 6.18 -5.46
C GLY A 71 6.99 7.54 -5.02
N THR A 72 7.08 7.85 -3.71
CA THR A 72 6.74 9.17 -3.17
C THR A 72 7.64 10.26 -3.73
N VAL A 73 8.96 10.05 -3.74
CA VAL A 73 9.92 11.02 -4.29
C VAL A 73 9.66 11.25 -5.78
N ILE A 74 9.52 10.19 -6.57
CA ILE A 74 9.22 10.29 -8.00
C ILE A 74 7.90 11.04 -8.21
N SER A 75 6.87 10.71 -7.45
CA SER A 75 5.55 11.34 -7.56
C SER A 75 5.60 12.84 -7.27
N ILE A 76 6.31 13.26 -6.21
CA ILE A 76 6.47 14.68 -5.86
C ILE A 76 7.20 15.44 -6.97
N LEU A 77 8.30 14.89 -7.48
CA LEU A 77 9.09 15.53 -8.54
C LEU A 77 8.29 15.65 -9.84
N THR A 78 7.65 14.56 -10.27
CA THR A 78 6.82 14.56 -11.48
C THR A 78 5.61 15.47 -11.32
N ALA A 79 4.96 15.48 -10.15
CA ALA A 79 3.84 16.38 -9.88
C ALA A 79 4.24 17.86 -9.97
N GLY A 80 5.41 18.23 -9.43
CA GLY A 80 5.94 19.59 -9.54
C GLY A 80 6.16 20.03 -10.99
N VAL A 81 6.82 19.18 -11.79
CA VAL A 81 7.08 19.46 -13.22
C VAL A 81 5.78 19.55 -14.03
N LEU A 82 4.85 18.61 -13.82
CA LEU A 82 3.57 18.58 -14.52
C LEU A 82 2.71 19.80 -14.20
N THR A 83 2.61 20.16 -12.92
CA THR A 83 1.81 21.31 -12.46
C THR A 83 2.36 22.62 -13.04
N ALA A 84 3.69 22.77 -13.14
CA ALA A 84 4.32 23.98 -13.67
C ALA A 84 4.14 24.17 -15.18
N ASN A 85 4.03 23.09 -15.97
CA ASN A 85 4.06 23.16 -17.43
C ASN A 85 2.70 22.89 -18.12
N VAL A 86 1.87 22.01 -17.55
CA VAL A 86 0.67 21.47 -18.22
C VAL A 86 -0.60 21.76 -17.43
N GLY A 87 -0.48 22.02 -16.12
CA GLY A 87 -1.61 22.24 -15.21
C GLY A 87 -1.74 21.11 -14.18
N TRP A 88 -2.43 21.40 -13.09
CA TRP A 88 -2.53 20.52 -11.93
C TRP A 88 -3.34 19.24 -12.21
N GLU A 89 -4.29 19.29 -13.14
CA GLU A 89 -5.12 18.14 -13.54
C GLU A 89 -4.29 17.02 -14.15
N SER A 90 -3.20 17.37 -14.85
CA SER A 90 -2.33 16.41 -15.54
C SER A 90 -1.69 15.40 -14.59
N VAL A 91 -1.44 15.79 -13.34
CA VAL A 91 -0.88 14.92 -12.30
C VAL A 91 -1.82 13.73 -12.03
N PHE A 92 -3.12 13.99 -11.96
CA PHE A 92 -4.13 12.97 -11.70
C PHE A 92 -4.23 11.97 -12.84
N TYR A 93 -4.17 12.44 -14.09
CA TYR A 93 -4.24 11.57 -15.25
C TYR A 93 -2.97 10.73 -15.44
N VAL A 94 -1.79 11.31 -15.22
CA VAL A 94 -0.52 10.57 -15.33
C VAL A 94 -0.41 9.52 -14.22
N MET A 95 -0.63 9.91 -12.96
CA MET A 95 -0.52 8.99 -11.83
C MET A 95 -1.64 7.94 -11.82
N GLY A 96 -2.86 8.34 -12.18
CA GLY A 96 -3.99 7.43 -12.37
C GLY A 96 -3.75 6.45 -13.52
N GLY A 97 -3.19 6.92 -14.65
CA GLY A 97 -2.83 6.08 -15.79
C GLY A 97 -1.75 5.04 -15.48
N LEU A 98 -0.67 5.44 -14.79
CA LEU A 98 0.35 4.51 -14.30
C LEU A 98 -0.25 3.44 -13.37
N SER A 99 -1.19 3.85 -12.51
CA SER A 99 -1.89 2.95 -11.61
C SER A 99 -2.86 2.01 -12.34
N CYS A 100 -3.47 2.44 -13.46
CA CYS A 100 -4.22 1.55 -14.35
C CYS A 100 -3.32 0.46 -14.96
N ILE A 101 -2.13 0.83 -15.44
CA ILE A 101 -1.14 -0.13 -15.98
C ILE A 101 -0.77 -1.15 -14.89
N TRP A 102 -0.52 -0.68 -13.67
CA TRP A 102 -0.26 -1.54 -12.52
C TRP A 102 -1.42 -2.50 -12.24
N CYS A 103 -2.68 -2.04 -12.29
CA CYS A 103 -3.86 -2.89 -12.10
C CYS A 103 -3.94 -4.01 -13.16
N VAL A 104 -3.63 -3.70 -14.42
CA VAL A 104 -3.59 -4.70 -15.51
C VAL A 104 -2.48 -5.72 -15.25
N LEU A 105 -1.27 -5.26 -14.94
CA LEU A 105 -0.15 -6.14 -14.59
C LEU A 105 -0.47 -7.01 -13.36
N TRP A 106 -1.17 -6.46 -12.37
CA TRP A 106 -1.58 -7.19 -11.18
C TRP A 106 -2.49 -8.37 -11.51
N ILE A 107 -3.50 -8.17 -12.37
CA ILE A 107 -4.42 -9.24 -12.78
C ILE A 107 -3.66 -10.35 -13.52
N LEU A 108 -2.67 -9.99 -14.34
CA LEU A 108 -1.92 -10.95 -15.14
C LEU A 108 -0.87 -11.72 -14.34
N LEU A 109 -0.21 -11.07 -13.37
CA LEU A 109 0.99 -11.60 -12.72
C LEU A 109 0.74 -12.13 -11.30
N VAL A 110 -0.25 -11.60 -10.58
CA VAL A 110 -0.41 -11.87 -9.14
C VAL A 110 -1.55 -12.86 -8.88
N GLN A 111 -1.22 -13.90 -8.11
CA GLN A 111 -2.18 -14.90 -7.64
C GLN A 111 -2.25 -14.90 -6.11
N ASP A 112 -3.40 -15.30 -5.56
CA ASP A 112 -3.65 -15.24 -4.11
C ASP A 112 -2.85 -16.28 -3.31
N THR A 113 -2.42 -17.35 -3.96
CA THR A 113 -1.66 -18.45 -3.35
C THR A 113 -0.56 -18.94 -4.29
N PRO A 114 0.61 -19.35 -3.76
CA PRO A 114 1.68 -19.92 -4.59
C PRO A 114 1.25 -21.21 -5.31
N GLN A 115 0.18 -21.87 -4.83
CA GLN A 115 -0.35 -23.09 -5.45
C GLN A 115 -1.11 -22.84 -6.76
N GLN A 116 -1.67 -21.65 -6.93
CA GLN A 116 -2.42 -21.26 -8.13
C GLN A 116 -1.53 -20.59 -9.17
N GLN A 117 -0.28 -20.28 -8.80
CA GLN A 117 0.66 -19.59 -9.67
C GLN A 117 1.28 -20.56 -10.68
N SER A 118 1.17 -20.24 -11.96
CA SER A 118 1.79 -21.00 -13.06
C SER A 118 3.18 -20.49 -13.41
N LEU A 119 3.55 -19.28 -12.98
CA LEU A 119 4.83 -18.64 -13.27
C LEU A 119 5.99 -19.10 -12.36
N ILE A 120 5.70 -19.84 -11.29
CA ILE A 120 6.68 -20.28 -10.30
C ILE A 120 7.20 -21.68 -10.63
N SER A 121 8.48 -21.94 -10.39
CA SER A 121 9.05 -23.28 -10.56
C SER A 121 8.49 -24.26 -9.52
N ALA A 122 8.51 -25.56 -9.84
CA ALA A 122 8.04 -26.59 -8.92
C ALA A 122 8.87 -26.62 -7.63
N GLU A 123 10.18 -26.38 -7.76
CA GLU A 123 11.14 -26.36 -6.66
C GLU A 123 10.89 -25.19 -5.72
N GLU A 124 10.71 -23.97 -6.25
CA GLU A 124 10.43 -22.77 -5.46
C GLU A 124 9.07 -22.87 -4.76
N ARG A 125 8.07 -23.39 -5.46
CA ARG A 125 6.75 -23.66 -4.88
C ARG A 125 6.84 -24.61 -3.69
N GLN A 126 7.56 -25.72 -3.82
CA GLN A 126 7.73 -26.69 -2.74
C GLN A 126 8.48 -26.07 -1.55
N MET A 127 9.52 -25.27 -1.83
CA MET A 127 10.26 -24.53 -0.80
C MET A 127 9.34 -23.59 0.00
N ILE A 128 8.53 -22.77 -0.67
CA ILE A 128 7.61 -21.82 -0.02
C ILE A 128 6.58 -22.56 0.84
N VAL A 129 5.93 -23.60 0.29
CA VAL A 129 4.90 -24.36 1.01
C VAL A 129 5.48 -25.05 2.25
N THR A 130 6.64 -25.67 2.10
CA THR A 130 7.32 -26.36 3.22
C THR A 130 7.75 -25.35 4.30
N SER A 131 8.33 -24.22 3.89
CA SER A 131 8.82 -23.18 4.82
C SER A 131 7.71 -22.46 5.58
N LEU A 132 6.51 -22.38 5.00
CA LEU A 132 5.32 -21.83 5.64
C LEU A 132 4.63 -22.81 6.59
N GLY A 133 5.20 -24.01 6.80
CA GLY A 133 4.65 -25.05 7.66
C GLY A 133 3.48 -25.81 7.04
N GLY A 134 3.36 -25.79 5.71
CA GLY A 134 2.37 -26.55 4.97
C GLY A 134 2.65 -28.04 5.07
N LYS A 135 2.04 -28.72 6.05
CA LYS A 135 1.73 -30.14 5.90
C LYS A 135 0.76 -30.26 4.73
N GLU A 136 1.10 -31.11 3.77
CA GLU A 136 0.16 -31.61 2.78
C GLU A 136 -1.06 -32.19 3.51
N GLY A 137 -2.21 -31.50 3.43
CA GLY A 137 -3.46 -31.95 4.06
C GLY A 137 -4.08 -30.97 5.05
N GLY A 138 -5.03 -30.18 4.56
CA GLY A 138 -6.42 -30.22 5.05
C GLY A 138 -6.74 -29.94 6.52
N HIS A 139 -5.83 -29.47 7.38
CA HIS A 139 -6.22 -28.98 8.69
C HIS A 139 -6.52 -27.49 8.61
N ALA A 140 -7.79 -27.18 8.31
CA ALA A 140 -8.36 -25.89 8.62
C ALA A 140 -8.04 -25.58 10.09
N GLN A 141 -7.03 -24.74 10.35
CA GLN A 141 -6.82 -24.20 11.68
C GLN A 141 -8.16 -23.64 12.13
N LYS A 142 -8.70 -24.17 13.23
CA LYS A 142 -9.88 -23.59 13.87
C LYS A 142 -9.60 -22.10 14.00
N LYS A 143 -10.43 -21.27 13.37
CA LYS A 143 -10.40 -19.81 13.54
C LYS A 143 -10.76 -19.53 15.00
N LEU A 144 -9.78 -19.62 15.88
CA LEU A 144 -9.95 -19.27 17.28
C LEU A 144 -10.27 -17.78 17.32
N PRO A 145 -11.25 -17.36 18.15
CA PRO A 145 -11.59 -15.96 18.28
C PRO A 145 -10.36 -15.19 18.78
N VAL A 146 -9.98 -14.13 18.06
CA VAL A 146 -8.86 -13.28 18.44
C VAL A 146 -9.19 -12.63 19.79
N PRO A 147 -8.36 -12.78 20.83
CA PRO A 147 -8.64 -12.21 22.15
C PRO A 147 -8.33 -10.71 22.17
N TRP A 148 -9.16 -9.90 21.52
CA TRP A 148 -8.97 -8.46 21.34
C TRP A 148 -8.64 -7.70 22.63
N ARG A 149 -9.32 -8.02 23.72
CA ARG A 149 -9.07 -7.40 25.03
C ARG A 149 -7.67 -7.70 25.57
N ALA A 150 -7.15 -8.90 25.33
CA ALA A 150 -5.80 -9.28 25.76
C ALA A 150 -4.74 -8.62 24.87
N VAL A 151 -4.98 -8.53 23.55
CA VAL A 151 -4.09 -7.84 22.61
C VAL A 151 -3.96 -6.36 22.97
N LEU A 152 -5.08 -5.66 23.18
CA LEU A 152 -5.08 -4.24 23.51
C LEU A 152 -4.46 -3.91 24.87
N LYS A 153 -4.48 -4.86 25.82
CA LYS A 153 -3.85 -4.71 27.14
C LYS A 153 -2.41 -5.23 27.19
N SER A 154 -1.91 -5.83 26.10
CA SER A 154 -0.56 -6.37 26.06
C SER A 154 0.47 -5.25 26.08
N PRO A 155 1.48 -5.29 26.97
CA PRO A 155 2.53 -4.26 27.01
C PRO A 155 3.32 -4.22 25.69
N ALA A 156 3.55 -5.37 25.06
CA ALA A 156 4.24 -5.43 23.77
C ALA A 156 3.46 -4.69 22.66
N PHE A 157 2.14 -4.86 22.61
CA PHE A 157 1.29 -4.17 21.65
C PHE A 157 1.29 -2.66 21.89
N LEU A 158 1.14 -2.23 23.14
CA LEU A 158 1.14 -0.81 23.50
C LEU A 158 2.48 -0.14 23.20
N SER A 159 3.60 -0.81 23.47
CA SER A 159 4.93 -0.31 23.12
C SER A 159 5.10 -0.11 21.61
N ILE A 160 4.65 -1.08 20.80
CA ILE A 160 4.68 -0.97 19.34
C ILE A 160 3.76 0.16 18.86
N LEU A 161 2.57 0.29 19.45
CA LEU A 161 1.61 1.35 19.09
C LEU A 161 2.21 2.74 19.34
N VAL A 162 2.79 2.97 20.52
CA VAL A 162 3.41 4.24 20.87
C VAL A 162 4.62 4.52 19.97
N ALA A 163 5.50 3.53 19.79
CA ALA A 163 6.67 3.68 18.92
C ALA A 163 6.27 4.04 17.48
N HIS A 164 5.24 3.36 16.94
CA HIS A 164 4.74 3.62 15.60
C HIS A 164 4.05 4.98 15.48
N ALA A 165 3.29 5.40 16.51
CA ALA A 165 2.69 6.74 16.55
C ALA A 165 3.75 7.84 16.55
N CYS A 166 4.79 7.72 17.37
CA CYS A 166 5.91 8.67 17.41
C CYS A 166 6.66 8.70 16.07
N SER A 167 6.90 7.54 15.46
CA SER A 167 7.56 7.46 14.15
C SER A 167 6.74 8.13 13.04
N ASN A 168 5.43 7.88 12.98
CA ASN A 168 4.55 8.53 12.02
C ASN A 168 4.47 10.04 12.25
N TRP A 169 4.41 10.48 13.51
CA TRP A 169 4.43 11.91 13.84
C TRP A 169 5.68 12.59 13.29
N GLY A 170 6.86 12.04 13.57
CA GLY A 170 8.12 12.58 13.07
C GLY A 170 8.18 12.61 11.54
N TRP A 171 7.68 11.56 10.88
CA TRP A 171 7.63 11.51 9.43
C TRP A 171 6.72 12.59 8.82
N TYR A 172 5.50 12.75 9.33
CA TYR A 172 4.57 13.78 8.85
C TYR A 172 5.07 15.19 9.13
N MET A 173 5.68 15.41 10.30
CA MET A 173 6.31 16.70 10.63
C MET A 173 7.37 17.06 9.58
N LEU A 174 8.30 16.15 9.28
CA LEU A 174 9.31 16.38 8.24
C LEU A 174 8.69 16.63 6.86
N LEU A 175 7.66 15.86 6.50
CA LEU A 175 7.03 15.97 5.19
C LEU A 175 6.31 17.31 4.98
N ILE A 176 5.67 17.86 6.02
CA ILE A 176 4.90 19.11 5.95
C ILE A 176 5.79 20.34 6.16
N GLU A 177 6.69 20.29 7.14
CA GLU A 177 7.50 21.45 7.54
C GLU A 177 8.65 21.71 6.57
N LEU A 178 9.20 20.67 5.92
CA LEU A 178 10.30 20.83 4.96
C LEU A 178 9.96 21.77 3.78
N PRO A 179 8.85 21.59 3.04
CA PRO A 179 8.50 22.51 1.97
C PRO A 179 8.17 23.92 2.49
N PHE A 180 7.57 24.04 3.67
CA PHE A 180 7.25 25.34 4.29
C PHE A 180 8.52 26.13 4.65
N TYR A 181 9.50 25.45 5.26
CA TYR A 181 10.80 26.03 5.60
C TYR A 181 11.58 26.49 4.35
N MET A 182 11.56 25.70 3.28
CA MET A 182 12.24 26.05 2.03
C MET A 182 11.62 27.28 1.35
N GLN A 183 10.29 27.43 1.38
CA GLN A 183 9.61 28.60 0.82
C GLN A 183 9.84 29.90 1.61
N GLN A 184 10.07 29.83 2.93
CA GLN A 184 10.35 31.04 3.72
C GLN A 184 11.77 31.60 3.53
N HIS A 185 12.71 30.80 3.02
CA HIS A 185 14.12 31.14 2.90
C HIS A 185 14.64 31.21 1.45
N THR A 186 13.75 31.19 0.45
CA THR A 186 14.05 31.50 -0.97
C THR A 186 13.18 32.65 -1.45
#